data_AF-W4QQ14-F1
#
_entry.id   AF-W4QQ14-F1
#
_cell.length_a   1.000
_cell.length_b   1.000
_cell.length_c   1.000
_cell.angle_alpha   90.00
_cell.angle_beta   90.00
_cell.angle_gamma   90.00
#
_symmetry.space_group_name_H-M   'P 1'
#
loop_
_entity.id
_entity.type
_entity.pdbx_description
1 polymer ?
#
loop_
_entity_poly.entity_id
_entity_poly.type
_entity_poly.pdbx_seq_one_letter_code
_entity_poly.pdbx_strand_id
1 'polypeptide(L)' 'MTNKKTPKANEVAEQSYQPEDYQSTNEVEKGLATTHEQVSDVYVEGTIDGKIDDYEGEDVALPRGNYEKDVFKEK' A
#
# COMPACT_ATOMS: atom_id res chain seq x y z
N MET A 1 -5.01 21.61 33.22
CA MET A 1 -4.21 20.95 32.17
C MET A 1 -4.63 21.53 30.84
N THR A 2 -3.82 22.38 30.22
CA THR A 2 -4.09 22.91 28.87
C THR A 2 -3.60 21.88 27.85
N ASN A 3 -4.53 21.24 27.13
CA ASN A 3 -4.18 20.30 26.07
C ASN A 3 -3.56 21.10 24.92
N LYS A 4 -2.23 21.13 24.82
CA LYS A 4 -1.51 21.82 23.76
C LYS A 4 -1.68 21.00 22.48
N LYS A 5 -2.74 21.27 21.72
CA LYS A 5 -2.94 20.68 20.38
C LYS A 5 -1.68 20.95 19.56
N THR A 6 -1.07 19.89 19.04
CA THR A 6 0.10 20.01 18.17
C THR A 6 -0.37 20.44 16.78
N PRO A 7 0.28 21.41 16.13
CA PRO A 7 -0.16 21.94 14.83
C PRO A 7 -0.31 20.86 13.76
N LYS A 8 0.54 19.82 13.80
CA LYS A 8 0.47 18.66 12.89
C LYS A 8 -0.81 17.83 13.02
N ALA A 9 -1.40 17.73 14.22
CA ALA A 9 -2.62 16.96 14.41
C ALA A 9 -3.83 17.66 13.78
N ASN A 10 -3.84 19.00 13.79
CA ASN A 10 -4.87 19.78 13.12
C ASN A 10 -4.73 19.68 11.60
N GLU A 11 -3.50 19.74 11.07
CA GLU A 11 -3.22 19.58 9.64
C GLU A 11 -3.79 18.27 9.08
N VAL A 12 -3.63 17.14 9.78
CA VAL A 12 -4.24 15.86 9.37
C VAL A 12 -5.77 15.87 9.49
N ALA A 13 -6.33 16.55 10.49
CA ALA A 13 -7.77 16.56 10.75
C ALA A 13 -8.56 17.52 9.86
N GLU A 14 -7.91 18.55 9.33
CA GLU A 14 -8.53 19.60 8.52
C GLU A 14 -8.40 19.36 7.01
N GLN A 15 -7.44 18.54 6.60
CA GLN A 15 -7.19 18.21 5.20
C GLN A 15 -8.17 17.15 4.69
N SER A 16 -8.72 17.38 3.49
CA SER A 16 -9.60 16.44 2.78
C SER A 16 -8.91 15.97 1.50
N TYR A 17 -9.18 14.74 1.08
CA TYR A 17 -8.61 14.20 -0.15
C TYR A 17 -9.01 15.06 -1.36
N GLN A 18 -8.01 15.51 -2.14
CA GLN A 18 -8.20 15.99 -3.51
C GLN A 18 -7.27 15.19 -4.45
N PRO A 19 -7.74 14.74 -5.63
CA PRO A 19 -6.91 13.97 -6.57
C PRO A 19 -5.66 14.70 -7.03
N GLU A 20 -5.71 16.02 -7.19
CA GLU A 20 -4.61 16.84 -7.69
C GLU A 20 -3.45 16.99 -6.69
N ASP A 21 -3.71 16.70 -5.40
CA ASP A 21 -2.76 16.90 -4.30
C ASP A 21 -1.58 15.92 -4.31
N TYR A 22 -1.57 14.93 -5.20
CA TYR A 22 -0.38 14.09 -5.40
C TYR A 22 0.85 14.90 -5.85
N GLN A 23 0.61 16.10 -6.41
CA GLN A 23 1.63 17.11 -6.76
C GLN A 23 1.88 18.16 -5.66
N SER A 24 1.14 18.11 -4.54
CA SER A 24 1.32 19.07 -3.45
C SER A 24 2.71 19.01 -2.85
N THR A 25 3.19 20.16 -2.37
CA THR A 25 4.40 20.26 -1.55
C THR A 25 4.14 19.98 -0.07
N ASN A 26 2.87 19.91 0.34
CA ASN A 26 2.47 19.49 1.68
C ASN A 26 2.51 17.95 1.78
N GLU A 27 3.22 17.43 2.78
CA GLU A 27 3.39 15.98 2.95
C GLU A 27 2.09 15.25 3.29
N VAL A 28 1.18 15.87 4.05
CA VAL A 28 -0.09 15.27 4.46
C VAL A 28 -1.04 15.15 3.27
N GLU A 29 -1.20 16.23 2.51
CA GLU A 29 -2.01 16.27 1.29
C GLU A 29 -1.52 15.24 0.27
N LYS A 30 -0.21 15.26 -0.01
CA LYS A 30 0.43 14.32 -0.94
C LYS A 30 0.28 12.87 -0.48
N GLY A 31 0.53 12.58 0.79
CA GLY A 31 0.37 11.23 1.33
C GLY A 31 -1.07 10.72 1.26
N LEU A 32 -2.04 11.60 1.55
CA LEU A 32 -3.47 11.26 1.47
C LEU A 32 -3.89 10.96 0.02
N ALA A 33 -3.42 11.76 -0.94
CA ALA A 33 -3.71 11.55 -2.36
C ALA A 33 -3.06 10.26 -2.90
N THR A 34 -1.77 10.06 -2.64
CA THR A 34 -1.02 8.88 -3.10
C THR A 34 -1.56 7.57 -2.53
N THR A 35 -2.08 7.56 -1.30
CA THR A 35 -2.69 6.34 -0.73
C THR A 35 -4.09 6.07 -1.28
N HIS A 36 -4.87 7.10 -1.59
CA HIS A 36 -6.14 6.94 -2.31
C HIS A 36 -5.93 6.37 -3.72
N GLU A 37 -4.93 6.86 -4.45
CA GLU A 37 -4.54 6.35 -5.76
C GLU A 37 -4.17 4.86 -5.68
N GLN A 38 -3.26 4.48 -4.77
CA GLN A 38 -2.89 3.07 -4.56
C GLN A 38 -4.09 2.16 -4.24
N VAL A 39 -5.04 2.63 -3.42
CA VAL A 39 -6.25 1.85 -3.10
C VAL A 39 -7.15 1.72 -4.34
N SER A 40 -7.30 2.79 -5.11
CA SER A 40 -8.09 2.79 -6.35
C SER A 40 -7.48 1.88 -7.40
N ASP A 41 -6.16 1.95 -7.59
CA ASP A 41 -5.42 1.11 -8.54
C ASP A 41 -5.58 -0.36 -8.20
N VAL A 42 -5.39 -0.74 -6.93
CA VAL A 42 -5.60 -2.12 -6.49
C VAL A 42 -7.05 -2.57 -6.66
N TYR A 43 -8.03 -1.67 -6.47
CA TYR A 43 -9.43 -1.99 -6.67
C TYR A 43 -9.79 -2.21 -8.16
N VAL A 44 -9.20 -1.43 -9.07
CA VAL A 44 -9.51 -1.45 -10.51
C VAL A 44 -8.67 -2.47 -11.27
N GLU A 45 -7.35 -2.47 -11.07
CA GLU A 45 -6.40 -3.34 -11.77
C GLU A 45 -6.25 -4.71 -11.08
N GLY A 46 -6.57 -4.79 -9.78
CA GLY A 46 -6.31 -5.98 -8.97
C GLY A 46 -4.89 -5.98 -8.42
N THR A 47 -4.40 -7.16 -8.01
CA THR A 47 -3.03 -7.33 -7.49
C THR A 47 -2.14 -7.99 -8.55
N ILE A 48 -0.87 -7.57 -8.63
CA ILE A 48 0.15 -8.29 -9.39
C ILE A 48 0.55 -9.52 -8.58
N ASP A 49 -0.09 -10.65 -8.87
CA ASP A 49 0.23 -11.93 -8.26
C ASP A 49 1.37 -12.58 -9.04
N GLY A 50 2.58 -12.56 -8.47
CA GLY A 50 3.71 -13.22 -9.09
C GLY A 50 3.52 -14.74 -9.13
N LYS A 51 3.91 -15.35 -10.24
CA LYS A 51 4.04 -16.81 -10.38
C LYS A 51 5.52 -17.16 -10.52
N ILE A 52 5.90 -18.34 -10.05
CA ILE A 52 7.21 -18.96 -10.30
C ILE A 52 6.97 -20.25 -11.08
N ASP A 53 7.76 -20.48 -12.13
CA ASP A 53 7.86 -21.79 -12.76
C ASP A 53 8.51 -22.78 -11.78
N ASP A 54 7.80 -23.84 -11.43
CA ASP A 54 8.40 -24.97 -10.73
C ASP A 54 9.40 -25.70 -11.66
N TYR A 55 10.25 -26.56 -11.11
CA TYR A 55 11.22 -27.34 -11.89
C TYR A 55 10.55 -28.24 -12.95
N GLU A 56 9.26 -28.53 -12.79
CA GLU A 56 8.42 -29.27 -13.74
C GLU A 56 7.77 -28.38 -14.83
N GLY A 57 8.01 -27.06 -14.79
CA GLY A 57 7.46 -26.09 -15.75
C GLY A 57 6.01 -25.69 -15.48
N GLU A 58 5.50 -25.95 -14.28
CA GLU A 58 4.17 -25.57 -13.84
C GLU A 58 4.19 -24.21 -13.14
N ASP A 59 3.21 -23.37 -13.49
CA ASP A 59 3.02 -22.02 -12.98
C ASP A 59 2.49 -22.06 -11.52
N VAL A 60 3.36 -21.86 -10.52
CA VAL A 60 2.95 -21.87 -9.11
C VAL A 60 2.78 -20.43 -8.59
N ALA A 61 1.59 -20.15 -8.03
CA ALA A 61 1.32 -18.85 -7.41
C ALA A 61 2.25 -18.61 -6.21
N LEU A 62 2.86 -17.43 -6.16
CA LEU A 62 3.66 -17.04 -5.01
C LEU A 62 2.78 -16.94 -3.75
N PRO A 63 3.15 -17.62 -2.65
CA PRO A 63 2.42 -17.49 -1.41
C PRO A 63 2.50 -16.05 -0.91
N ARG A 64 1.34 -15.45 -0.62
CA ARG A 64 1.24 -14.13 -0.01
C ARG A 64 1.56 -14.24 1.47
N GLY A 65 2.82 -14.05 1.83
CA GLY A 65 3.31 -14.14 3.21
C GLY A 65 4.80 -13.79 3.34
N ASN A 66 5.30 -13.73 4.57
CA ASN A 66 6.74 -13.63 4.82
C ASN A 66 7.44 -14.89 4.29
N TYR A 67 8.75 -14.80 4.05
CA TYR A 67 9.54 -15.97 3.68
C TYR A 67 9.45 -17.02 4.80
N GLU A 68 8.69 -18.09 4.56
CA GLU A 68 8.76 -19.29 5.38
C GLU A 68 9.71 -20.25 4.67
N LYS A 69 10.80 -20.62 5.36
CA LYS A 69 11.87 -21.46 4.81
C LYS A 69 11.38 -22.85 4.34
N ASP A 70 10.16 -23.20 4.71
CA ASP A 70 9.57 -24.54 4.55
C ASP A 70 8.53 -24.63 3.42
N VAL A 71 8.29 -23.57 2.64
CA VAL A 71 7.31 -23.56 1.54
C VAL A 71 7.64 -24.59 0.43
N PHE A 72 8.91 -24.99 0.31
CA PHE A 72 9.39 -25.95 -0.71
C PHE A 72 9.85 -27.28 -0.11
N LYS A 73 9.34 -27.69 1.05
CA LYS A 73 9.59 -29.07 1.52
C LYS A 73 8.81 -30.03 0.64
N GLU A 74 9.56 -30.80 -0.16
CA GLU A 74 9.12 -31.94 -0.97
C GLU A 74 7.95 -32.70 -0.33
N LYS A 75 6.93 -32.99 -1.15
CA LYS A 75 5.91 -33.99 -0.86
C LYS A 75 6.45 -35.39 -1.13
#